data_AF-A0A5E7H4K8-F1
#
_entry.id   AF-A0A5E7H4K8-F1
#
_cell.length_a   1.000
_cell.length_b   1.000
_cell.length_c   1.000
_cell.angle_alpha   90.00
_cell.angle_beta   90.00
_cell.angle_gamma   90.00
#
_symmetry.space_group_name_H-M   'P 1'
#
loop_
_entity.id
_entity.type
_entity.pdbx_description
1 polymer ?
#
loop_
_entity_poly.entity_id
_entity_poly.type
_entity_poly.pdbx_seq_one_letter_code
_entity_poly.pdbx_strand_id
1 'polypeptide(L)'
;MTDREVPRDQAVHVPRYALEALAAYAALDGDKVAVMLLLLIRMDSNRAVRIDTSQLPDFLTLSSERVDRAVSGLIKKGWVDSVDEDAMRHRVLGCIVHPAFIHADFDSLMRIVDTRSPAMGVH
;
A
#
# COMPACT_ATOMS: atom_id res chain seq x y z
N MET A 1 16.06 -29.86 18.82
CA MET A 1 15.03 -29.81 17.77
C MET A 1 14.45 -28.42 17.79
N THR A 2 14.92 -27.54 16.91
CA THR A 2 14.30 -26.22 16.72
C THR A 2 13.16 -26.42 15.72
N ASP A 3 11.92 -26.34 16.19
CA ASP A 3 10.77 -26.13 15.33
C ASP A 3 11.01 -24.82 14.57
N ARG A 4 11.40 -24.94 13.30
CA ARG A 4 11.28 -23.86 12.34
C ARG A 4 9.79 -23.74 12.08
N GLU A 5 9.14 -22.78 12.72
CA GLU A 5 7.86 -22.27 12.21
C GLU A 5 8.11 -21.82 10.77
N VAL A 6 7.68 -22.66 9.83
CA VAL A 6 7.54 -22.26 8.43
C VAL A 6 6.54 -21.10 8.46
N PRO A 7 6.91 -19.89 8.01
CA PRO A 7 5.92 -18.83 7.86
C PRO A 7 4.83 -19.42 6.98
N ARG A 8 3.65 -19.63 7.55
CA ARG A 8 2.48 -19.89 6.73
C ARG A 8 2.28 -18.56 6.03
N ASP A 9 2.77 -18.45 4.81
CA ASP A 9 2.32 -17.50 3.81
C ASP A 9 0.82 -17.76 3.65
N GLN A 10 0.05 -17.27 4.61
CA GLN A 10 -1.38 -17.30 4.58
C GLN A 10 -1.72 -16.18 3.61
N ALA A 11 -1.67 -16.53 2.32
CA ALA A 11 -1.92 -15.61 1.24
C ALA A 11 -3.24 -14.89 1.54
N VAL A 12 -3.13 -13.61 1.88
CA VAL A 12 -4.31 -12.81 2.18
C VAL A 12 -5.07 -12.65 0.89
N HIS A 13 -6.28 -13.18 0.86
CA HIS A 13 -7.11 -13.11 -0.32
C HIS A 13 -7.56 -11.66 -0.53
N VAL A 14 -6.96 -11.00 -1.51
CA VAL A 14 -7.42 -9.70 -1.98
C VAL A 14 -8.69 -9.91 -2.82
N PRO A 15 -9.82 -9.33 -2.42
CA PRO A 15 -11.06 -9.48 -3.16
C PRO A 15 -10.96 -8.85 -4.55
N ARG A 16 -11.62 -9.47 -5.52
CA ARG A 16 -11.62 -9.04 -6.93
C ARG A 16 -11.99 -7.56 -7.10
N TYR A 17 -12.97 -7.08 -6.33
CA TYR A 17 -13.42 -5.68 -6.41
C TYR A 17 -12.29 -4.69 -6.07
N ALA A 18 -11.31 -5.07 -5.24
CA ALA A 18 -10.22 -4.19 -4.88
C ALA A 18 -9.25 -3.99 -6.06
N LEU A 19 -9.04 -5.04 -6.85
CA LEU A 19 -8.28 -4.95 -8.10
C LEU A 19 -9.04 -4.16 -9.16
N GLU A 20 -10.37 -4.30 -9.24
CA GLU A 20 -11.22 -3.51 -10.14
C GLU A 20 -11.19 -2.01 -9.79
N ALA A 21 -11.27 -1.67 -8.51
CA ALA A 21 -11.14 -0.28 -8.04
C ALA A 21 -9.75 0.31 -8.35
N LEU A 22 -8.67 -0.46 -8.12
CA LEU A 22 -7.31 -0.05 -8.48
C LEU A 22 -7.13 0.11 -10.00
N ALA A 23 -7.72 -0.77 -10.81
CA ALA A 23 -7.69 -0.67 -12.26
C ALA A 23 -8.41 0.59 -12.76
N ALA A 24 -9.56 0.93 -12.17
CA ALA A 24 -10.27 2.17 -12.47
C ALA A 24 -9.44 3.41 -12.10
N TYR A 25 -8.66 3.35 -11.02
CA TYR A 25 -7.81 4.44 -10.56
C TYR A 25 -6.48 4.58 -11.32
N ALA A 26 -6.03 3.52 -12.01
CA ALA A 26 -4.72 3.49 -12.68
C ALA A 26 -4.53 4.59 -13.74
N ALA A 27 -5.62 5.03 -14.38
CA ALA A 27 -5.59 6.14 -15.33
C ALA A 27 -5.29 7.50 -14.68
N LEU A 28 -5.55 7.65 -13.38
CA LEU A 28 -5.29 8.88 -12.63
C LEU A 28 -3.87 8.91 -12.05
N ASP A 29 -3.42 7.79 -11.51
CA ASP A 29 -2.07 7.67 -10.95
C ASP A 29 -1.60 6.21 -10.92
N GLY A 30 -0.98 5.79 -12.02
CA GLY A 30 -0.46 4.44 -12.18
C GLY A 30 0.65 4.09 -11.19
N ASP A 31 1.42 5.07 -10.71
CA ASP A 31 2.54 4.83 -9.79
C ASP A 31 2.02 4.44 -8.41
N LYS A 32 1.01 5.16 -7.91
CA LYS A 32 0.33 4.79 -6.65
C LYS A 32 -0.30 3.41 -6.74
N VAL A 33 -0.96 3.10 -7.86
CA VAL A 33 -1.57 1.79 -8.07
C VAL A 33 -0.51 0.70 -8.09
N ALA A 34 0.61 0.90 -8.77
CA ALA A 34 1.71 -0.06 -8.82
C ALA A 34 2.29 -0.34 -7.42
N VAL A 35 2.55 0.70 -6.63
CA VAL A 35 3.01 0.54 -5.24
C VAL A 35 1.95 -0.17 -4.41
N MET A 36 0.67 0.20 -4.51
CA MET A 36 -0.40 -0.42 -3.74
C MET A 36 -0.56 -1.91 -4.07
N LEU A 37 -0.48 -2.30 -5.34
CA LEU A 37 -0.49 -3.70 -5.75
C LEU A 37 0.66 -4.48 -5.10
N LEU A 38 1.85 -3.90 -5.04
CA LEU A 38 2.98 -4.52 -4.36
C LEU A 38 2.75 -4.66 -2.84
N LEU A 39 2.14 -3.65 -2.19
CA LEU A 39 1.77 -3.74 -0.78
C LEU A 39 0.79 -4.90 -0.55
N LEU A 40 -0.22 -5.04 -1.41
CA LEU A 40 -1.21 -6.12 -1.33
C LEU A 40 -0.59 -7.50 -1.54
N ILE A 41 0.41 -7.63 -2.41
CA ILE A 41 1.14 -8.88 -2.65
C ILE A 41 2.04 -9.26 -1.46
N ARG A 42 2.62 -8.27 -0.77
CA ARG A 42 3.58 -8.47 0.32
C ARG A 42 2.97 -8.45 1.72
N MET A 43 1.67 -8.22 1.79
CA MET A 43 0.91 -8.11 3.03
C MET A 43 0.80 -9.45 3.75
N ASP A 44 1.01 -9.44 5.07
CA ASP A 44 0.74 -10.57 5.94
C ASP A 44 -0.73 -10.63 6.41
N SER A 45 -1.10 -11.66 7.18
CA SER A 45 -2.46 -11.83 7.72
C SER A 45 -2.94 -10.69 8.62
N ASN A 46 -2.02 -9.87 9.15
CA ASN A 46 -2.32 -8.69 9.96
C ASN A 46 -2.40 -7.40 9.13
N ARG A 47 -2.37 -7.52 7.79
CA ARG A 47 -2.33 -6.40 6.83
C ARG A 47 -1.02 -5.63 6.88
N ALA A 48 -0.02 -6.15 7.59
CA ALA A 48 1.26 -5.51 7.72
C ALA A 48 2.14 -5.78 6.51
N VAL A 49 2.87 -4.76 6.10
CA VAL A 49 3.81 -4.81 4.99
C VAL A 49 5.14 -4.26 5.49
N ARG A 50 6.23 -4.94 5.12
CA ARG A 50 7.59 -4.45 5.36
C ARG A 50 8.41 -4.64 4.08
N ILE A 51 8.77 -3.54 3.42
CA ILE A 51 9.51 -3.56 2.15
C ILE A 51 10.67 -2.58 2.20
N ASP A 52 11.84 -3.00 1.71
CA ASP A 52 12.96 -2.10 1.45
C ASP A 52 12.62 -1.19 0.25
N THR A 53 12.46 0.11 0.50
CA THR A 53 12.09 1.09 -0.52
C THR A 53 13.20 1.35 -1.52
N SER A 54 14.45 0.99 -1.20
CA SER A 54 15.58 1.13 -2.13
C SER A 54 15.50 0.17 -3.33
N GLN A 55 14.74 -0.93 -3.20
CA GLN A 55 14.55 -1.92 -4.26
C GLN A 55 13.32 -1.64 -5.13
N LEU A 56 12.39 -0.80 -4.65
CA LEU A 56 11.15 -0.47 -5.36
C LEU A 56 11.36 0.17 -6.74
N PRO A 57 12.32 1.08 -6.94
CA PRO A 57 12.61 1.66 -8.25
C PRO A 57 12.84 0.59 -9.32
N ASP A 58 13.66 -0.41 -8.99
CA ASP A 58 14.01 -1.49 -9.92
C ASP A 58 12.82 -2.42 -10.16
N PHE A 59 12.10 -2.81 -9.10
CA PHE A 59 10.93 -3.70 -9.23
C PHE A 59 9.79 -3.07 -10.02
N LEU A 60 9.57 -1.76 -9.88
CA LEU A 60 8.48 -1.06 -10.53
C LEU A 60 8.91 -0.38 -11.83
N THR A 61 10.20 -0.43 -12.18
CA THR A 61 10.80 0.31 -13.30
C THR A 61 10.49 1.81 -13.23
N LEU A 62 10.56 2.37 -12.02
CA LEU A 62 10.28 3.77 -11.69
C LEU A 62 11.55 4.46 -11.18
N SER A 63 11.61 5.79 -11.27
CA SER A 63 12.64 6.53 -10.54
C SER A 63 12.35 6.56 -9.04
N SER A 64 13.37 6.69 -8.21
CA SER A 64 13.20 6.83 -6.75
C SER A 64 12.24 7.97 -6.38
N GLU A 65 12.32 9.10 -7.07
CA GLU A 65 11.41 10.23 -6.83
C GLU A 65 9.93 9.87 -7.08
N ARG A 66 9.65 9.07 -8.13
CA ARG A 66 8.29 8.61 -8.43
C ARG A 66 7.79 7.63 -7.37
N VAL A 67 8.65 6.74 -6.90
CA VAL A 67 8.34 5.84 -5.78
C VAL A 67 8.03 6.65 -4.52
N ASP A 68 8.88 7.59 -4.13
CA ASP A 68 8.70 8.41 -2.93
C ASP A 68 7.39 9.21 -3.00
N ARG A 69 7.09 9.80 -4.17
CA ARG A 69 5.83 10.52 -4.42
C ARG A 69 4.62 9.60 -4.33
N ALA A 70 4.71 8.38 -4.87
CA ALA A 70 3.65 7.40 -4.81
C ALA A 70 3.40 6.96 -3.36
N VAL A 71 4.43 6.57 -2.62
CA VAL A 71 4.35 6.19 -1.20
C VAL A 71 3.76 7.32 -0.36
N SER A 72 4.30 8.55 -0.48
CA SER A 72 3.75 9.72 0.22
C SER A 72 2.27 9.96 -0.14
N GLY A 73 1.91 9.73 -1.40
CA GLY A 73 0.55 9.85 -1.89
C GLY A 73 -0.41 8.80 -1.33
N LEU A 74 0.03 7.56 -1.15
CA LEU A 74 -0.75 6.50 -0.50
C LEU A 74 -1.07 6.85 0.96
N ILE A 75 -0.07 7.36 1.68
CA ILE A 75 -0.20 7.80 3.08
C ILE A 75 -1.19 8.96 3.17
N LYS A 76 -1.01 10.01 2.35
CA LYS A 76 -1.89 11.20 2.34
C LYS A 76 -3.33 10.90 1.95
N LYS A 77 -3.57 9.83 1.19
CA LYS A 77 -4.91 9.35 0.81
C LYS A 77 -5.51 8.35 1.80
N GLY A 78 -4.76 7.94 2.83
CA GLY A 78 -5.23 6.95 3.80
C GLY A 78 -5.41 5.55 3.20
N TRP A 79 -4.66 5.20 2.14
CA TRP A 79 -4.66 3.84 1.61
C TRP A 79 -3.88 2.87 2.52
N VAL A 80 -3.09 3.43 3.42
CA VAL A 80 -2.45 2.76 4.55
C VAL A 80 -2.91 3.42 5.85
N ASP A 81 -3.20 2.62 6.88
CA ASP A 81 -3.70 3.08 8.18
C ASP A 81 -2.59 3.70 9.04
N SER A 82 -1.39 3.13 8.96
CA SER A 82 -0.24 3.54 9.77
C SER A 82 1.07 3.29 9.04
N VAL A 83 2.08 4.07 9.39
CA VAL A 83 3.45 3.96 8.85
C VAL A 83 4.44 4.00 10.00
N ASP A 84 5.45 3.15 9.94
CA ASP A 84 6.63 3.19 10.80
C ASP A 84 7.60 4.26 10.27
N GLU A 85 7.50 5.47 10.82
CA GLU A 85 8.33 6.61 10.41
C GLU A 85 9.83 6.40 10.66
N ASP A 86 10.18 5.65 11.70
CA ASP A 86 11.57 5.35 12.03
C ASP A 86 12.15 4.37 11.01
N ALA A 87 11.40 3.33 10.62
CA ALA A 87 11.82 2.42 9.55
C ALA A 87 11.99 3.16 8.20
N MET A 88 11.11 4.13 7.91
CA MET A 88 11.18 4.93 6.68
C MET A 88 12.48 5.73 6.58
N ARG A 89 13.04 6.21 7.70
CA ARG A 89 14.36 6.87 7.74
C ARG A 89 15.50 5.94 7.32
N HIS A 90 15.31 4.64 7.48
CA HIS A 90 16.23 3.58 7.09
C HIS A 90 15.85 2.92 5.76
N ARG A 91 15.07 3.60 4.91
CA ARG A 91 14.60 3.11 3.60
C ARG A 91 13.77 1.84 3.68
N VAL A 92 13.03 1.67 4.76
CA VAL A 92 12.08 0.56 4.91
C VAL A 92 10.68 1.12 5.07
N LEU A 93 9.78 0.77 4.16
CA LEU A 93 8.36 1.03 4.32
C LEU A 93 7.77 -0.08 5.19
N GLY A 94 7.60 0.22 6.47
CA GLY A 94 6.74 -0.52 7.38
C GLY A 94 5.37 0.14 7.42
N CYS A 95 4.30 -0.55 7.02
CA CYS A 95 2.95 0.02 7.06
C CYS A 95 1.86 -1.04 7.28
N ILE A 96 0.66 -0.58 7.61
CA ILE A 96 -0.56 -1.40 7.66
C ILE A 96 -1.48 -0.97 6.53
N VAL A 97 -1.89 -1.91 5.68
CA VAL A 97 -2.84 -1.65 4.58
C VAL A 97 -4.25 -1.39 5.14
N HIS A 98 -4.92 -0.36 4.62
CA HIS A 98 -6.27 0.00 5.02
C HIS A 98 -7.25 -1.19 4.80
N PRO A 99 -8.12 -1.53 5.77
CA PRO A 99 -8.89 -2.79 5.73
C PRO A 99 -9.91 -2.81 4.59
N ALA A 100 -10.27 -1.64 4.05
CA ALA A 100 -11.19 -1.56 2.91
C ALA A 100 -10.72 -2.30 1.66
N PHE A 101 -9.41 -2.50 1.50
CA PHE A 101 -8.87 -3.28 0.38
C PHE A 101 -9.09 -4.80 0.54
N ILE A 102 -9.61 -5.26 1.68
CA ILE A 102 -9.71 -6.69 2.03
C ILE A 102 -11.12 -7.05 2.51
N HIS A 103 -11.73 -6.20 3.32
CA HIS A 103 -12.92 -6.53 4.10
C HIS A 103 -14.15 -5.69 3.77
N ALA A 104 -14.01 -4.56 3.07
CA ALA A 104 -15.14 -3.67 2.81
C ALA A 104 -15.99 -4.12 1.62
N ASP A 105 -17.07 -3.40 1.34
CA ASP A 105 -17.73 -3.44 0.04
C ASP A 105 -17.04 -2.47 -0.96
N PHE A 106 -17.43 -2.58 -2.22
CA PHE A 106 -16.88 -1.77 -3.30
C PHE A 106 -17.10 -0.26 -3.07
N ASP A 107 -18.30 0.13 -2.62
CA ASP A 107 -18.64 1.54 -2.41
C ASP A 107 -17.78 2.18 -1.31
N SER A 108 -17.56 1.45 -0.22
CA SER A 108 -16.71 1.90 0.89
C SER A 108 -15.24 1.99 0.46
N LEU A 109 -14.75 1.05 -0.35
CA LEU A 109 -13.40 1.14 -0.92
C LEU A 109 -13.27 2.35 -1.85
N MET A 110 -14.24 2.57 -2.74
CA MET A 110 -14.22 3.69 -3.67
C MET A 110 -14.19 5.04 -2.95
N ARG A 111 -14.88 5.18 -1.81
CA ARG A 111 -14.77 6.39 -0.98
C ARG A 111 -13.34 6.67 -0.53
N ILE A 112 -12.58 5.65 -0.14
CA ILE A 112 -11.16 5.78 0.26
C ILE A 112 -10.28 6.12 -0.94
N VAL A 113 -10.48 5.42 -2.06
CA VAL A 113 -9.72 5.63 -3.31
C VAL A 113 -9.92 7.05 -3.85
N ASP A 114 -11.18 7.49 -3.88
CA ASP A 114 -11.60 8.80 -4.38
C ASP A 114 -11.44 9.93 -3.37
N THR A 115 -11.01 9.65 -2.13
CA THR A 115 -10.80 10.70 -1.14
C THR A 115 -9.80 11.71 -1.72
N ARG A 116 -10.33 12.87 -2.12
CA ARG A 116 -9.54 14.06 -2.42
C ARG A 116 -9.06 14.53 -1.06
N SER A 117 -7.77 14.35 -0.79
CA SER A 117 -7.13 14.91 0.39
C SER A 117 -7.51 16.39 0.44
N PRO A 118 -8.25 16.89 1.46
CA PRO A 118 -8.32 18.32 1.65
C PRO A 118 -6.89 18.73 1.93
N ALA A 119 -6.33 19.60 1.08
CA ALA A 119 -5.11 20.29 1.41
C ALA A 119 -5.35 20.92 2.79
N MET A 120 -4.76 20.36 3.85
CA MET A 120 -4.79 20.99 5.16
C MET A 120 -4.08 22.32 4.98
N GLY A 121 -4.88 23.38 4.93
CA GLY A 121 -4.44 24.74 5.09
C GLY A 121 -3.72 24.82 6.43
N VAL A 122 -2.43 25.13 6.35
CA VAL A 122 -1.65 25.56 7.50
C VAL A 122 -1.98 27.04 7.68
N HIS A 123 -2.74 27.38 8.72
CA HIS A 123 -2.71 28.68 9.40
C HIS A 123 -3.20 28.53 10.83
#